data_AF-A0A9W6TVP8-F1
#
_entry.id   AF-A0A9W6TVP8-F1
#
_cell.length_a   1.000
_cell.length_b   1.000
_cell.length_c   1.000
_cell.angle_alpha   90.00
_cell.angle_beta   90.00
_cell.angle_gamma   90.00
#
_symmetry.space_group_name_H-M   'P 1'
#
loop_
_entity.id
_entity.type
_entity.pdbx_description
1 polymer ?
#
loop_
_entity_poly.entity_id
_entity_poly.type
_entity_poly.pdbx_seq_one_letter_code
_entity_poly.pdbx_strand_id
1 'polypeptide(L)'
;MASFVKLDSTNLVQDGYNSTCKYSFPGSAADFKDVACAVQSISIYNSEYNIDTAQFWNNTFKIKGPTAGTTSTVYVSLPDGLYSYSDINRSIQTALFNAGAYLINPSGENVF
;
A
#
# COMPACT_ATOMS: atom_id res chain seq x y z
N MET A 1 32.83 22.77 1.12
CA MET A 1 32.02 22.37 -0.05
C MET A 1 31.64 20.91 0.16
N ALA A 2 30.35 20.57 0.23
CA ALA A 2 29.91 19.19 0.42
C ALA A 2 29.64 18.54 -0.95
N SER A 3 30.14 17.32 -1.14
CA SER A 3 29.87 16.52 -2.35
C SER A 3 28.74 15.54 -2.05
N PHE A 4 27.73 15.52 -2.90
CA PHE A 4 26.58 14.62 -2.74
C PHE A 4 26.69 13.43 -3.70
N VAL A 5 26.47 12.23 -3.16
CA VAL A 5 26.28 11.01 -3.94
C VAL A 5 24.80 10.66 -3.88
N LYS A 6 24.15 10.61 -5.04
CA LYS A 6 22.76 10.17 -5.15
C LYS A 6 22.73 8.65 -5.32
N LEU A 7 21.93 7.98 -4.49
CA LEU A 7 21.58 6.57 -4.66
C LEU A 7 20.13 6.49 -5.13
N ASP A 8 19.88 5.78 -6.24
CA ASP A 8 18.53 5.51 -6.73
C ASP A 8 18.38 4.08 -7.25
N SER A 9 17.28 3.78 -7.96
CA SER A 9 16.97 2.44 -8.48
C SER A 9 18.07 1.86 -9.39
N THR A 10 18.95 2.69 -9.96
CA THR A 10 20.10 2.21 -10.75
C THR A 10 21.21 1.62 -9.89
N ASN A 11 21.24 1.94 -8.59
CA ASN A 11 22.19 1.41 -7.61
C ASN A 11 21.65 0.20 -6.86
N LEU A 12 20.42 -0.23 -7.16
CA LEU A 12 19.81 -1.39 -6.50
C LEU A 12 20.59 -2.66 -6.86
N VAL A 13 21.00 -3.40 -5.84
CA VAL A 13 21.58 -4.72 -6.02
C VAL A 13 20.42 -5.71 -6.22
N GLN A 14 20.33 -6.32 -7.40
CA GLN A 14 19.36 -7.38 -7.65
C GLN A 14 19.86 -8.69 -7.03
N ASP A 15 19.45 -8.98 -5.80
CA ASP A 15 19.75 -10.23 -5.09
C ASP A 15 18.48 -11.03 -4.73
N GLY A 16 17.32 -10.62 -5.25
CA GLY A 16 16.01 -11.19 -4.92
C GLY A 16 15.38 -10.62 -3.65
N TYR A 17 16.09 -9.78 -2.90
CA TYR A 17 15.63 -9.06 -1.71
C TYR A 17 15.95 -7.56 -1.87
N ASN A 18 14.95 -6.74 -2.25
CA ASN A 18 15.16 -5.34 -2.65
C ASN A 18 15.51 -4.36 -1.49
N SER A 19 16.61 -4.60 -0.76
CA SER A 19 16.98 -3.84 0.44
C SER A 19 18.33 -3.14 0.35
N THR A 20 19.15 -3.40 -0.67
CA THR A 20 20.53 -2.91 -0.75
C THR A 20 20.77 -2.03 -1.97
N CYS A 21 21.22 -0.79 -1.75
CA CYS A 21 21.75 0.09 -2.80
C CYS A 21 23.28 0.20 -2.67
N LYS A 22 24.01 0.08 -3.78
CA LYS A 22 25.47 0.18 -3.83
C LYS A 22 25.93 1.16 -4.92
N TYR A 23 26.78 2.10 -4.53
CA TYR A 23 27.49 2.98 -5.46
C TYR A 23 28.96 2.65 -5.50
N SER A 24 29.47 2.39 -6.72
CA SER A 24 30.88 2.13 -6.97
C SER A 24 31.49 3.39 -7.56
N PHE A 25 32.51 3.95 -6.89
CA PHE A 25 33.21 5.12 -7.40
C PHE A 25 33.99 4.78 -8.68
N PRO A 26 33.90 5.61 -9.72
CA PRO A 26 34.66 5.40 -10.95
C PRO A 26 36.16 5.63 -10.69
N GLY A 27 36.98 4.64 -11.06
CA GLY A 27 38.41 4.62 -10.77
C GLY A 27 38.73 4.12 -9.36
N SER A 28 39.89 3.50 -9.18
CA SER A 28 40.36 2.95 -7.90
C SER A 28 40.80 4.01 -6.86
N ALA A 29 40.35 5.26 -7.01
CA ALA A 29 40.92 6.43 -6.35
C ALA A 29 40.02 7.09 -5.29
N ALA A 30 38.93 6.44 -4.87
CA ALA A 30 38.14 6.93 -3.75
C ALA A 30 38.90 6.68 -2.42
N ASP A 31 39.65 7.68 -1.97
CA ASP A 31 40.30 7.70 -0.66
C ASP A 31 39.37 8.39 0.35
N PHE A 32 39.04 7.68 1.44
CA PHE A 32 38.19 8.16 2.53
C PHE A 32 38.99 8.49 3.79
N LYS A 33 40.31 8.64 3.70
CA LYS A 33 41.14 9.01 4.83
C LYS A 33 40.75 10.39 5.37
N ASP A 34 40.44 10.44 6.67
CA ASP A 34 40.03 11.65 7.40
C ASP A 34 38.74 12.33 6.86
N VAL A 35 37.85 11.56 6.21
CA VAL A 35 36.56 12.05 5.71
C VAL A 35 35.40 11.59 6.61
N ALA A 36 34.49 12.50 6.94
CA ALA A 36 33.21 12.17 7.59
C ALA A 36 32.09 12.06 6.54
N CYS A 37 31.43 10.90 6.50
CA CYS A 37 30.25 10.69 5.68
C CYS A 37 28.99 10.82 6.55
N ALA A 38 28.01 11.59 6.09
CA ALA A 38 26.73 11.75 6.76
C ALA A 38 25.58 11.55 5.77
N VAL A 39 24.48 11.01 6.26
CA VAL A 39 23.24 10.89 5.49
C VAL A 39 22.53 12.23 5.50
N GLN A 40 22.32 12.82 4.31
CA GLN A 40 21.57 14.07 4.19
C GLN A 40 20.06 13.83 4.27
N SER A 41 19.56 12.83 3.54
CA SER A 41 18.13 12.50 3.48
C SER A 41 17.92 11.08 3.00
N ILE A 42 16.87 10.43 3.49
CA ILE A 42 16.38 9.14 3.01
C ILE A 42 14.90 9.33 2.68
N SER A 43 14.48 8.86 1.50
CA SER A 43 13.08 8.80 1.10
C SER A 43 12.77 7.36 0.73
N ILE A 44 11.94 6.71 1.53
CA ILE A 44 11.47 5.34 1.31
C ILE A 44 9.95 5.41 1.24
N TYR A 45 9.36 4.73 0.25
CA TYR A 45 7.92 4.57 0.18
C TYR A 45 7.44 3.78 1.39
N ASN A 46 6.29 4.16 1.96
CA ASN A 46 5.70 3.37 3.04
C ASN A 46 5.46 1.93 2.55
N SER A 47 6.20 0.99 3.12
CA SER A 47 6.15 -0.43 2.82
C SER A 47 5.34 -1.22 3.84
N GLU A 48 4.70 -0.52 4.79
CA GLU A 48 3.83 -1.15 5.78
C GLU A 48 2.40 -1.19 5.26
N TYR A 49 1.85 -2.40 5.13
CA TYR A 49 0.45 -2.60 4.79
C TYR A 49 -0.42 -2.25 5.98
N ASN A 50 -1.48 -1.48 5.77
CA ASN A 50 -2.46 -1.23 6.82
C ASN A 50 -3.54 -2.31 6.88
N ILE A 51 -3.69 -3.11 5.82
CA ILE A 51 -4.52 -4.32 5.78
C ILE A 51 -3.61 -5.53 5.60
N ASP A 52 -3.65 -6.47 6.54
CA ASP A 52 -2.78 -7.65 6.54
C ASP A 52 -3.48 -8.87 7.19
N THR A 53 -3.57 -9.97 6.42
CA THR A 53 -4.20 -11.23 6.80
C THR A 53 -3.43 -12.05 7.81
N ALA A 54 -2.13 -11.81 8.02
CA ALA A 54 -1.28 -12.58 8.90
C ALA A 54 -0.97 -11.83 10.21
N GLN A 55 -0.71 -10.53 10.11
CA GLN A 55 -0.28 -9.68 11.21
C GLN A 55 -1.45 -9.00 11.93
N PHE A 56 -2.45 -8.52 11.19
CA PHE A 56 -3.52 -7.67 11.76
C PHE A 56 -4.90 -8.33 11.75
N TRP A 57 -5.11 -9.39 10.95
CA TRP A 57 -6.40 -10.07 10.77
C TRP A 57 -7.57 -9.12 10.47
N ASN A 58 -7.28 -8.01 9.78
CA ASN A 58 -8.22 -6.91 9.55
C ASN A 58 -8.70 -6.84 8.09
N ASN A 59 -8.56 -7.94 7.34
CA ASN A 59 -8.80 -7.98 5.91
C ASN A 59 -10.24 -8.39 5.54
N THR A 60 -11.04 -8.88 6.50
CA THR A 60 -12.42 -9.29 6.25
C THR A 60 -13.40 -8.58 7.16
N PHE A 61 -14.56 -8.24 6.62
CA PHE A 61 -15.68 -7.72 7.40
C PHE A 61 -17.00 -8.10 6.73
N LYS A 62 -18.09 -8.00 7.50
CA LYS A 62 -19.42 -8.42 7.06
C LYS A 62 -20.44 -7.34 7.32
N ILE A 63 -21.35 -7.17 6.36
CA ILE A 63 -22.46 -6.24 6.43
C ILE A 63 -23.73 -7.07 6.51
N LYS A 64 -24.54 -6.85 7.55
CA LYS A 64 -25.84 -7.50 7.71
C LYS A 64 -26.94 -6.53 7.34
N GLY A 65 -27.70 -6.87 6.31
CA GLY A 65 -28.85 -6.08 5.84
C GLY A 65 -30.16 -6.85 6.04
N PRO A 66 -31.28 -6.15 6.33
CA PRO A 66 -32.59 -6.79 6.40
C PRO A 66 -33.06 -7.22 5.00
N THR A 67 -33.70 -8.38 4.91
CA THR A 67 -34.33 -8.89 3.67
C THR A 67 -35.61 -9.62 4.02
N ALA A 68 -36.76 -9.02 3.68
CA ALA A 68 -38.11 -9.58 3.78
C ALA A 68 -38.35 -10.46 5.03
N GLY A 69 -38.18 -9.89 6.22
CA GLY A 69 -38.40 -10.59 7.50
C GLY A 69 -37.22 -11.40 8.04
N THR A 70 -36.09 -11.44 7.32
CA THR A 70 -34.83 -12.07 7.73
C THR A 70 -33.64 -11.12 7.54
N THR A 71 -32.41 -11.57 7.75
CA THR A 71 -31.19 -10.81 7.47
C THR A 71 -30.32 -11.53 6.45
N SER A 72 -29.88 -10.81 5.41
CA SER A 72 -28.81 -11.26 4.51
C SER A 72 -27.45 -10.76 5.00
N THR A 73 -26.39 -11.53 4.74
CA THR A 73 -25.01 -11.17 5.09
C THR A 73 -24.18 -11.05 3.82
N VAL A 74 -23.58 -9.88 3.59
CA VAL A 74 -22.60 -9.65 2.53
C VAL A 74 -21.21 -9.68 3.15
N TYR A 75 -20.33 -10.49 2.57
CA TYR A 75 -18.93 -10.57 2.99
C TYR A 75 -18.07 -9.70 2.10
N VAL A 76 -17.17 -8.93 2.72
CA VAL A 76 -16.16 -8.14 2.03
C VAL A 76 -14.79 -8.66 2.47
N SER A 77 -13.95 -8.96 1.48
CA SER A 77 -12.57 -9.37 1.69
C SER A 77 -11.65 -8.44 0.91
N LEU A 78 -10.69 -7.85 1.62
CA LEU A 78 -9.64 -7.03 1.06
C LEU A 78 -8.36 -7.89 0.96
N PRO A 79 -7.69 -7.92 -0.20
CA PRO A 79 -6.32 -8.43 -0.28
C PRO A 79 -5.37 -7.60 0.58
N ASP A 80 -4.26 -8.20 1.02
CA ASP A 80 -3.22 -7.50 1.79
C ASP A 80 -2.65 -6.32 1.01
N GLY A 81 -2.47 -5.19 1.67
CA GLY A 81 -1.98 -3.98 1.03
C GLY A 81 -2.20 -2.68 1.81
N LEU A 82 -1.91 -1.57 1.14
CA LEU A 82 -2.10 -0.23 1.66
C LEU A 82 -3.37 0.39 1.05
N TYR A 83 -4.38 0.65 1.89
CA TYR A 83 -5.68 1.18 1.48
C TYR A 83 -5.94 2.56 2.08
N SER A 84 -6.41 3.49 1.24
CA SER A 84 -7.06 4.71 1.74
C SER A 84 -8.52 4.42 2.14
N TYR A 85 -9.15 5.35 2.87
CA TYR A 85 -10.59 5.25 3.17
C TYR A 85 -11.44 5.18 1.89
N SER A 86 -11.04 5.88 0.82
CA SER A 86 -11.72 5.81 -0.47
C SER A 86 -11.61 4.43 -1.12
N ASP A 87 -10.47 3.75 -1.00
CA ASP A 87 -10.29 2.40 -1.55
C ASP A 87 -11.17 1.40 -0.82
N ILE A 88 -11.21 1.49 0.52
CA ILE A 88 -12.07 0.64 1.35
C ILE A 88 -13.54 0.86 0.97
N ASN A 89 -14.00 2.11 0.90
CA ASN A 89 -15.38 2.44 0.52
C ASN A 89 -15.73 1.89 -0.86
N ARG A 90 -14.82 1.99 -1.84
CA ARG A 90 -15.03 1.44 -3.19
C ARG A 90 -15.17 -0.09 -3.17
N SER A 91 -14.35 -0.78 -2.39
CA SER A 91 -14.46 -2.25 -2.23
C SER A 91 -15.79 -2.65 -1.59
N ILE A 92 -16.26 -1.88 -0.61
CA ILE A 92 -17.58 -2.08 0.02
C ILE A 92 -18.70 -1.91 -1.00
N GLN A 93 -18.70 -0.80 -1.74
CA GLN A 93 -19.72 -0.51 -2.74
C GLN A 93 -19.74 -1.58 -3.84
N THR A 94 -18.57 -2.09 -4.25
CA THR A 94 -18.47 -3.17 -5.24
C THR A 94 -19.08 -4.47 -4.71
N ALA A 95 -18.79 -4.83 -3.44
CA ALA A 95 -19.38 -6.01 -2.82
C ALA A 95 -20.91 -5.89 -2.66
N LEU A 96 -21.41 -4.72 -2.27
CA LEU A 96 -22.84 -4.43 -2.16
C LEU A 96 -23.53 -4.45 -3.53
N PHE A 97 -22.91 -3.87 -4.55
CA PHE A 97 -23.43 -3.87 -5.92
C PHE A 97 -23.57 -5.30 -6.46
N ASN A 98 -22.53 -6.13 -6.30
CA ASN A 98 -22.54 -7.53 -6.72
C ASN A 98 -23.58 -8.37 -5.95
N ALA A 99 -23.86 -8.01 -4.70
CA ALA A 99 -24.91 -8.63 -3.90
C ALA A 99 -26.32 -8.09 -4.20
N GLY A 100 -26.46 -7.08 -5.07
CA GLY A 100 -27.73 -6.41 -5.34
C GLY A 100 -28.25 -5.56 -4.17
N ALA A 101 -27.40 -5.26 -3.19
CA ALA A 101 -27.75 -4.56 -1.97
C ALA A 101 -27.53 -3.05 -2.11
N TYR A 102 -28.27 -2.42 -3.03
CA TYR A 102 -28.25 -0.99 -3.28
C TYR A 102 -29.64 -0.48 -3.64
N LEU A 103 -29.87 0.82 -3.47
CA LEU A 103 -31.08 1.51 -3.91
C LEU A 103 -30.75 2.41 -5.11
N ILE A 104 -31.74 2.69 -5.94
CA ILE A 104 -31.58 3.64 -7.06
C ILE A 104 -32.33 4.90 -6.68
N ASN A 105 -31.63 6.04 -6.64
CA ASN A 105 -32.26 7.33 -6.37
C ASN A 105 -33.07 7.84 -7.59
N PRO A 106 -33.89 8.90 -7.45
CA PRO A 106 -34.65 9.46 -8.58
C PRO A 106 -33.79 9.97 -9.74
N SER A 107 -32.50 10.23 -9.51
CA SER A 107 -31.51 10.62 -10.53
C SER A 107 -30.88 9.42 -11.26
N GLY A 108 -31.23 8.18 -10.89
CA GLY A 108 -30.69 6.95 -11.46
C GLY A 108 -29.35 6.50 -10.87
N GLU A 109 -28.90 7.09 -9.77
CA GLU A 109 -27.63 6.75 -9.13
C GLU A 109 -27.82 5.64 -8.09
N ASN A 110 -26.82 4.75 -8.00
CA ASN A 110 -26.79 3.71 -6.98
C ASN A 110 -26.40 4.32 -5.62
N VAL A 111 -27.24 4.10 -4.62
CA VAL A 111 -27.05 4.51 -3.24
C VAL A 111 -26.78 3.26 -2.39
N PHE A 112 -25.71 3.33 -1.62
CA PHE A 112 -25.16 2.23 -0.81
C PHE A 112 -25.23 2.59 0.68
#